data_AF-A0A235EV49-F1
#
_entry.id   AF-A0A235EV49-F1
#
_cell.length_a   1.000
_cell.length_b   1.000
_cell.length_c   1.000
_cell.angle_alpha   90.00
_cell.angle_beta   90.00
_cell.angle_gamma   90.00
#
_symmetry.space_group_name_H-M   'P 1'
#
loop_
_entity.id
_entity.type
_entity.pdbx_description
1 polymer ?
#
loop_
_entity_poly.entity_id
_entity_poly.type
_entity_poly.pdbx_seq_one_letter_code
_entity_poly.pdbx_strand_id
1 'polypeptide(L)' 'MPRDLIGLTCGARTRAGTPCKLTAIYGSGRCKLHGGLSTGPTSAQGKARSASNGRAQKTKRTP' A
#
# COMPACT_ATOMS: atom_id res chain seq x y z
N MET A 1 -11.26 11.20 -9.07
CA MET A 1 -11.12 10.83 -7.65
C MET A 1 -12.48 10.82 -7.01
N PRO A 2 -12.86 9.77 -6.26
CA PRO A 2 -14.11 9.75 -5.50
C PRO A 2 -14.18 10.97 -4.57
N ARG A 3 -15.32 11.65 -4.53
CA ARG A 3 -15.51 12.87 -3.71
C ARG A 3 -15.36 12.58 -2.21
N ASP A 4 -15.66 11.36 -1.80
CA ASP A 4 -15.63 10.89 -0.42
C ASP A 4 -14.21 10.77 0.16
N LEU A 5 -13.18 10.83 -0.69
CA LEU A 5 -11.77 10.74 -0.31
C LEU A 5 -11.10 12.13 -0.20
N ILE A 6 -11.83 13.22 -0.49
CA ILE A 6 -11.29 14.58 -0.41
C ILE A 6 -11.15 14.97 1.08
N GLY A 7 -9.94 15.35 1.49
CA GLY A 7 -9.65 15.79 2.87
C GLY A 7 -9.26 14.67 3.84
N LEU A 8 -9.34 13.40 3.42
CA LEU A 8 -8.87 12.28 4.23
C LEU A 8 -7.34 12.19 4.20
N THR A 9 -6.73 11.79 5.33
CA THR A 9 -5.31 11.51 5.40
C THR A 9 -4.99 10.08 4.98
N CYS A 10 -3.83 9.86 4.37
CA CYS A 10 -3.36 8.54 3.96
C CYS A 10 -3.29 7.51 5.09
N GLY A 11 -2.94 7.91 6.31
CA GLY A 11 -2.95 7.07 7.52
C GLY A 11 -1.99 5.87 7.50
N ALA A 12 -1.16 5.68 6.47
CA ALA A 12 -0.19 4.59 6.42
C ALA A 12 0.92 4.80 7.48
N ARG A 13 1.42 3.72 8.08
CA ARG A 13 2.54 3.80 9.03
C ARG A 13 3.80 4.25 8.29
N THR A 14 4.37 5.37 8.72
CA THR A 14 5.63 5.88 8.21
C THR A 14 6.83 5.12 8.80
N ARG A 15 8.03 5.36 8.27
CA ARG A 15 9.27 4.82 8.86
C ARG A 15 9.50 5.27 10.30
N ALA A 16 8.97 6.44 10.68
CA ALA A 16 9.01 6.96 12.05
C ALA A 16 7.95 6.35 12.98
N GLY A 17 7.15 5.39 12.51
CA GLY A 17 6.10 4.75 13.29
C GLY A 17 4.79 5.54 13.40
N THR A 18 4.76 6.80 12.98
CA THR A 18 3.58 7.67 13.02
C THR A 18 2.71 7.51 11.77
N PRO A 19 1.40 7.84 11.83
CA PRO A 19 0.52 7.79 10.67
C PRO A 19 0.83 8.89 9.65
N CYS A 20 0.73 8.55 8.37
CA CYS A 20 0.96 9.48 7.26
C CYS A 20 -0.13 10.56 7.21
N LYS A 21 0.30 11.83 7.26
CA LYS A 21 -0.58 13.01 7.29
C LYS A 21 -0.91 13.60 5.90
N LEU A 22 -0.39 13.02 4.81
CA LEU A 22 -0.70 13.53 3.46
C LEU A 22 -2.19 13.36 3.16
N THR A 23 -2.81 14.43 2.66
CA THR A 23 -4.22 14.50 2.25
C THR A 23 -4.44 14.23 0.77
N ALA A 24 -3.38 14.30 -0.04
CA ALA A 24 -3.41 13.90 -1.45
C ALA A 24 -3.48 12.36 -1.56
N ILE A 25 -4.69 11.82 -1.45
CA ILE A 25 -4.98 10.39 -1.58
C ILE A 25 -5.61 10.06 -2.94
N TYR A 26 -5.31 8.86 -3.41
CA TYR A 26 -5.77 8.35 -4.71
C TYR A 26 -6.93 7.36 -4.50
N GLY A 27 -7.48 6.79 -5.57
CA GLY A 27 -8.60 5.84 -5.50
C GLY A 27 -8.34 4.60 -4.62
N SER A 28 -7.07 4.27 -4.34
CA SER A 28 -6.67 3.22 -3.39
C SER A 28 -6.72 3.65 -1.91
N GLY A 29 -7.09 4.89 -1.61
CA GLY A 29 -7.11 5.46 -0.26
C GLY A 29 -5.73 5.80 0.32
N ARG A 30 -4.66 5.64 -0.47
CA ARG A 30 -3.28 5.93 -0.04
C ARG A 30 -2.67 7.07 -0.85
N CYS A 31 -1.65 7.72 -0.30
CA CYS A 31 -0.89 8.77 -0.99
C CYS A 31 0.18 8.17 -1.90
N LYS A 32 0.80 9.01 -2.75
CA LYS A 32 1.83 8.60 -3.72
C LYS A 32 2.98 7.80 -3.09
N LEU A 33 3.36 8.09 -1.85
CA LEU A 33 4.48 7.45 -1.15
C LEU A 33 4.12 6.08 -0.56
N HIS A 34 2.82 5.80 -0.40
CA HIS A 34 2.32 4.59 0.24
C HIS A 34 1.44 3.78 -0.73
N GLY A 35 1.76 3.81 -2.02
CA GLY A 35 1.10 3.00 -3.03
C GLY A 35 -0.15 3.62 -3.65
N GLY A 36 -0.42 4.90 -3.43
CA GLY A 36 -1.54 5.64 -4.02
C GLY A 36 -1.63 5.51 -5.54
N LEU A 37 -0.47 5.57 -6.20
CA LEU A 37 -0.32 5.44 -7.65
C LEU A 37 -0.08 3.99 -8.11
N SER A 38 0.01 3.03 -7.19
CA SER A 38 0.28 1.64 -7.56
C SER A 38 -0.98 0.99 -8.12
N THR A 39 -0.84 0.32 -9.26
CA THR A 39 -1.90 -0.50 -9.87
C THR A 39 -1.85 -1.95 -9.40
N GLY A 40 -0.84 -2.33 -8.60
CA GLY A 40 -0.53 -3.72 -8.29
C GLY A 40 -0.09 -4.52 -9.52
N PRO A 41 0.10 -5.84 -9.40
CA PRO A 41 0.45 -6.69 -10.53
C PRO A 41 -0.72 -6.86 -11.51
N THR A 42 -0.49 -6.49 -12.77
CA THR A 42 -1.50 -6.58 -13.83
C THR A 42 -1.50 -7.95 -14.52
N SER A 43 -0.37 -8.67 -14.55
CA SER A 43 -0.29 -10.02 -15.14
C SER A 43 -0.79 -11.12 -14.21
N ALA A 44 -1.23 -12.25 -14.78
CA ALA A 44 -1.66 -13.42 -14.02
C ALA A 44 -0.52 -13.99 -13.15
N GLN A 45 0.68 -14.12 -13.73
CA GLN A 45 1.87 -14.56 -13.00
C GLN A 45 2.23 -13.62 -11.86
N GLY A 46 2.16 -12.30 -12.07
CA GLY A 46 2.41 -11.30 -11.04
C GLY A 46 1.42 -11.38 -9.88
N LYS A 47 0.12 -11.54 -10.19
CA LYS A 47 -0.92 -11.75 -9.18
C LYS A 47 -0.67 -13.03 -8.37
N ALA A 48 -0.33 -14.13 -9.03
CA ALA A 48 -0.03 -15.40 -8.36
C ALA A 48 1.17 -15.28 -7.40
N ARG A 49 2.24 -14.59 -7.83
CA ARG A 49 3.42 -14.32 -6.98
C ARG A 49 3.08 -13.42 -5.79
N SER A 50 2.31 -12.37 -5.98
CA SER A 50 1.87 -11.52 -4.86
C SER A 50 0.98 -12.27 -3.87
N ALA A 51 0.10 -13.15 -4.36
CA ALA A 51 -0.77 -13.97 -3.51
C ALA A 51 0.02 -15.00 -2.68
N SER A 52 1.09 -15.59 -3.24
CA SER A 52 1.90 -16.58 -2.51
C SER A 52 2.72 -15.95 -1.38
N ASN A 53 3.08 -14.67 -1.46
CA ASN A 53 3.82 -13.97 -0.38
C ASN A 53 3.11 -14.01 0.98
N GLY A 54 1.78 -14.00 1.01
CA GLY A 54 1.01 -14.09 2.25
C GLY A 54 0.97 -15.51 2.85
N ARG A 55 1.19 -16.53 2.00
CA ARG A 55 1.15 -17.96 2.37
C ARG A 55 2.51 -18.53 2.74
N ALA A 56 3.59 -17.91 2.25
CA ALA A 56 4.94 -18.34 2.55
C ALA A 56 5.23 -18.21 4.05
N GLN A 57 5.75 -19.28 4.66
CA GLN A 57 6.23 -19.23 6.03
C GLN A 57 7.39 -18.23 6.10
N LYS A 58 7.18 -17.16 6.87
CA LYS A 58 8.19 -16.13 7.07
C LYS A 58 9.24 -16.68 8.01
N THR A 59 10.34 -17.18 7.46
CA THR A 59 11.52 -17.52 8.27
C THR A 59 12.13 -16.21 8.77
N LYS A 60 12.54 -16.18 10.05
CA LYS A 60 13.33 -15.06 10.55
C LYS A 60 14.65 -15.08 9.78
N ARG A 61 14.82 -14.16 8.84
CA ARG A 61 16.15 -13.86 8.31
C ARG A 61 16.91 -13.20 9.46
N THR A 62 17.83 -13.93 10.07
CA THR A 62 18.83 -13.33 10.96
C THR A 62 19.59 -12.25 10.18
N PRO A 63 19.97 -11.14 10.84
CA PRO A 63 20.67 -10.03 10.20
C PRO A 63 21.97 -10.49 9.52
#